data_AF-A0A6P6EGG9-F1
#
_entry.id   AF-A0A6P6EGG9-F1
#
_cell.length_a   1.000
_cell.length_b   1.000
_cell.length_c   1.000
_cell.angle_alpha   90.00
_cell.angle_beta   90.00
_cell.angle_gamma   90.00
#
_symmetry.space_group_name_H-M   'P 1'
#
loop_
_entity.id
_entity.type
_entity.pdbx_description
1 polymer ?
#
loop_
_entity_poly.entity_id
_entity_poly.type
_entity_poly.pdbx_seq_one_letter_code
_entity_poly.pdbx_strand_id
1 'polypeptide(L)'
;MSSQEVLGQAARLASSGLLLQVLFRLITFVLNAFILRFLSKEIVGVVNVRVPLGVFWSLFLGWIWLQLLEVPDPDVVPHYGAGVVLFGLSAVVELLGEPLWVLAQAHMFVRLKVTAESLSVIFRSILIALLVLWLPHLGLYIFSLAQLFYTSVLVLCYVFYFTKLLSSPEPIKQQTLPISSITDLLPSVTGSKAFVNWKEAKLTWSFFKQSFLKQILTEGERYVMTFFNILNFGDQGVYDIVNNLGSLVARLIFQPIEESFYLFFAKVLEREKDATLQKQEDVAVAATVLESLLKLALLTGLTITIFGFAYSQLALDIYGGAMLSLGSGPVLLRSYCVYVLLLAINGVTECFVFAAMSKEEVDRYNFTMLALSFSFLVLSYLLTHWCGSVGFILANCFNMGIRITQSLCFIHRYYQGSPHRPLAGLRLSPVLLGVFALAGGITGISEVFLCCEQGWPARLAHVAVGALCLGVTLGTVFLTETKLIHFLRTQLGVSRLADKMT
;
A
#
# COMPACT_ATOMS: atom_id res chain seq x y z
N MET A 1 31.18 12.67 -8.64
CA MET A 1 30.31 12.16 -9.71
C MET A 1 29.62 13.36 -10.32
N SER A 2 29.57 13.43 -11.65
CA SER A 2 28.79 14.49 -12.30
C SER A 2 27.30 14.24 -12.08
N SER A 3 26.50 15.30 -12.03
CA SER A 3 25.05 15.20 -11.80
C SER A 3 24.34 14.34 -12.85
N GLN A 4 24.94 14.21 -14.04
CA GLN A 4 24.48 13.28 -15.10
C GLN A 4 24.71 11.80 -14.76
N GLU A 5 25.82 11.46 -14.09
CA GLU A 5 26.09 10.09 -13.64
C GLU A 5 25.15 9.66 -12.50
N VAL A 6 24.83 10.59 -11.59
CA VAL A 6 23.89 10.36 -10.48
C VAL A 6 22.46 10.16 -10.99
N LEU A 7 22.07 10.93 -12.02
CA LEU A 7 20.74 10.83 -12.64
C LEU A 7 20.58 9.52 -13.46
N GLY A 8 21.60 9.12 -14.20
CA GLY A 8 21.65 7.82 -14.88
C GLY A 8 21.63 6.63 -13.90
N GLN A 9 22.28 6.78 -12.73
CA GLN A 9 22.14 5.84 -11.63
C GLN A 9 20.73 5.83 -11.03
N ALA A 10 20.05 6.97 -10.89
CA ALA A 10 18.68 7.06 -10.36
C ALA A 10 17.67 6.32 -11.26
N ALA A 11 17.79 6.46 -12.59
CA ALA A 11 16.96 5.72 -13.54
C ALA A 11 17.21 4.20 -13.50
N ARG A 12 18.48 3.78 -13.38
CA ARG A 12 18.81 2.37 -13.11
C ARG A 12 18.39 1.93 -11.72
N LEU A 13 18.39 2.80 -10.71
CA LEU A 13 17.89 2.54 -9.36
C LEU A 13 16.36 2.43 -9.31
N ALA A 14 15.61 2.97 -10.27
CA ALA A 14 14.17 2.71 -10.39
C ALA A 14 13.90 1.28 -10.85
N SER A 15 14.61 0.82 -11.88
CA SER A 15 14.52 -0.58 -12.34
C SER A 15 15.15 -1.56 -11.33
N SER A 16 16.28 -1.16 -10.73
CA SER A 16 16.90 -1.88 -9.62
C SER A 16 16.10 -1.73 -8.33
N GLY A 17 15.19 -0.77 -8.21
CA GLY A 17 14.39 -0.43 -7.03
C GLY A 17 13.24 -1.40 -6.84
N LEU A 18 12.70 -1.91 -7.94
CA LEU A 18 11.88 -3.12 -7.95
C LEU A 18 12.65 -4.33 -7.40
N LEU A 19 13.93 -4.45 -7.78
CA LEU A 19 14.88 -5.46 -7.30
C LEU A 19 15.35 -5.18 -5.85
N LEU A 20 15.36 -3.92 -5.44
CA LEU A 20 15.76 -3.42 -4.12
C LEU A 20 14.60 -3.46 -3.15
N GLN A 21 13.33 -3.41 -3.57
CA GLN A 21 12.17 -3.75 -2.74
C GLN A 21 12.21 -5.23 -2.38
N VAL A 22 12.62 -6.09 -3.32
CA VAL A 22 12.95 -7.49 -3.05
C VAL A 22 14.17 -7.58 -2.11
N LEU A 23 15.22 -6.78 -2.32
CA LEU A 23 16.39 -6.71 -1.45
C LEU A 23 16.08 -6.09 -0.07
N PHE A 24 15.14 -5.17 0.08
CA PHE A 24 14.74 -4.53 1.33
C PHE A 24 13.85 -5.44 2.14
N ARG A 25 13.00 -6.25 1.49
CA ARG A 25 12.43 -7.44 2.13
C ARG A 25 13.53 -8.38 2.62
N LEU A 26 14.63 -8.50 1.86
CA LEU A 26 15.83 -9.28 2.23
C LEU A 26 16.65 -8.63 3.36
N ILE A 27 16.74 -7.30 3.44
CA ILE A 27 17.45 -6.54 4.49
C ILE A 27 16.61 -6.49 5.75
N THR A 28 15.29 -6.30 5.65
CA THR A 28 14.35 -6.47 6.77
C THR A 28 14.43 -7.90 7.30
N PHE A 29 14.58 -8.87 6.41
CA PHE A 29 14.89 -10.26 6.75
C PHE A 29 16.26 -10.44 7.43
N VAL A 30 17.31 -9.71 7.02
CA VAL A 30 18.65 -9.72 7.67
C VAL A 30 18.67 -8.95 9.01
N LEU A 31 17.97 -7.83 9.14
CA LEU A 31 17.79 -7.06 10.38
C LEU A 31 16.97 -7.86 11.38
N ASN A 32 15.89 -8.50 10.94
CA ASN A 32 15.16 -9.46 11.75
C ASN A 32 16.06 -10.65 12.14
N ALA A 33 16.93 -11.14 11.23
CA ALA A 33 17.91 -12.19 11.55
C ALA A 33 19.03 -11.73 12.52
N PHE A 34 19.43 -10.47 12.49
CA PHE A 34 20.40 -9.87 13.42
C PHE A 34 19.79 -9.67 14.82
N ILE A 35 18.54 -9.20 14.88
CA ILE A 35 17.76 -9.09 16.12
C ILE A 35 17.53 -10.49 16.72
N LEU A 36 17.28 -11.51 15.87
CA LEU A 36 17.16 -12.92 16.26
C LEU A 36 18.46 -13.57 16.76
N ARG A 37 19.64 -13.02 16.44
CA ARG A 37 20.91 -13.50 17.02
C ARG A 37 21.09 -13.16 18.50
N PHE A 38 20.28 -12.24 19.03
CA PHE A 38 20.22 -11.92 20.46
C PHE A 38 19.03 -12.56 21.18
N LEU A 39 18.21 -13.37 20.49
CA LEU A 39 17.10 -14.11 21.09
C LEU A 39 17.63 -15.37 21.80
N SER A 40 17.60 -15.37 23.13
CA SER A 40 18.04 -16.50 23.97
C SER A 40 16.92 -17.53 24.19
N LYS A 41 17.27 -18.72 24.71
CA LYS A 41 16.37 -19.84 25.05
C LYS A 41 15.22 -19.49 26.02
N GLU A 42 15.24 -18.33 26.66
CA GLU A 42 14.20 -17.90 27.61
C GLU A 42 12.88 -17.48 26.94
N ILE A 43 12.86 -17.35 25.62
CA ILE A 43 11.72 -16.81 24.86
C ILE A 43 10.61 -17.83 24.64
N VAL A 44 10.89 -19.13 24.77
CA VAL A 44 9.88 -20.20 24.69
C VAL A 44 8.80 -20.04 25.77
N GLY A 45 9.14 -19.45 26.93
CA GLY A 45 8.16 -19.11 27.98
C GLY A 45 7.23 -17.96 27.58
N VAL A 46 7.76 -16.92 26.91
CA VAL A 46 6.98 -15.78 26.40
C VAL A 46 6.07 -16.22 25.24
N VAL A 47 6.50 -17.21 24.45
CA VAL A 47 5.70 -17.83 23.40
C VAL A 47 4.39 -18.42 23.93
N ASN A 48 4.40 -19.00 25.13
CA ASN A 48 3.26 -19.70 25.71
C ASN A 48 2.13 -18.76 26.19
N VAL A 49 2.40 -17.47 26.42
CA VAL A 49 1.36 -16.48 26.77
C VAL A 49 0.57 -16.03 25.54
N ARG A 50 1.14 -16.14 24.33
CA ARG A 50 0.53 -15.63 23.10
C ARG A 50 -0.77 -16.35 22.72
N VAL A 51 -0.81 -17.68 22.85
CA VAL A 51 -1.99 -18.47 22.47
C VAL A 51 -3.18 -18.18 23.41
N PRO A 52 -3.04 -18.22 24.75
CA PRO A 52 -4.11 -17.78 25.65
C PRO A 52 -4.56 -16.33 25.41
N LEU A 53 -3.62 -15.42 25.15
CA LEU A 53 -3.92 -14.02 24.83
C LEU A 53 -4.67 -13.90 23.50
N GLY A 54 -4.29 -14.67 22.48
CA GLY A 54 -4.96 -14.75 21.19
C GLY A 54 -6.37 -15.32 21.28
N VAL A 55 -6.57 -16.36 22.08
CA VAL A 55 -7.91 -16.91 22.39
C VAL A 55 -8.76 -15.85 23.09
N PHE A 56 -8.22 -15.17 24.11
CA PHE A 56 -8.92 -14.08 24.79
C PHE A 56 -9.35 -12.98 23.81
N TRP A 57 -8.42 -12.48 22.97
CA TRP A 57 -8.75 -11.43 22.00
C TRP A 57 -9.71 -11.90 20.91
N SER A 58 -9.58 -13.13 20.42
CA SER A 58 -10.49 -13.71 19.42
C SER A 58 -11.92 -13.79 19.97
N LEU A 59 -12.10 -14.25 21.21
CA LEU A 59 -13.40 -14.31 21.87
C LEU A 59 -13.94 -12.91 22.21
N PHE A 60 -13.11 -12.02 22.75
CA PHE A 60 -13.51 -10.66 23.12
C PHE A 60 -13.92 -9.83 21.90
N LEU A 61 -13.09 -9.80 20.85
CA LEU A 61 -13.38 -9.09 19.62
C LEU A 61 -14.52 -9.75 18.85
N GLY A 62 -14.61 -11.09 18.84
CA GLY A 62 -15.73 -11.80 18.25
C GLY A 62 -17.05 -11.50 18.97
N TRP A 63 -17.04 -11.37 20.30
CA TRP A 63 -18.20 -10.94 21.08
C TRP A 63 -18.59 -9.50 20.75
N ILE A 64 -17.64 -8.57 20.70
CA ILE A 64 -17.90 -7.18 20.27
C ILE A 64 -18.52 -7.17 18.86
N TRP A 65 -17.95 -7.95 17.94
CA TRP A 65 -18.39 -8.01 16.57
C TRP A 65 -19.83 -8.52 16.42
N LEU A 66 -20.21 -9.53 17.21
CA LEU A 66 -21.54 -10.14 17.13
C LEU A 66 -22.61 -9.41 17.96
N GLN A 67 -22.21 -8.66 18.99
CA GLN A 67 -23.15 -8.09 19.96
C GLN A 67 -23.22 -6.55 19.94
N LEU A 68 -22.12 -5.88 19.56
CA LEU A 68 -22.05 -4.41 19.55
C LEU A 68 -22.08 -3.83 18.13
N LEU A 69 -21.59 -4.55 17.12
CA LEU A 69 -21.63 -4.11 15.73
C LEU A 69 -22.90 -4.57 15.01
N GLU A 70 -23.19 -3.94 13.88
CA GLU A 70 -24.38 -4.24 13.09
C GLU A 70 -24.27 -5.65 12.50
N VAL A 71 -25.28 -6.49 12.77
CA VAL A 71 -25.36 -7.84 12.23
C VAL A 71 -26.28 -7.81 11.00
N PRO A 72 -25.80 -8.21 9.81
CA PRO A 72 -26.61 -8.21 8.61
C PRO A 72 -27.76 -9.21 8.70
N ASP A 73 -28.83 -8.93 7.97
CA ASP A 73 -30.00 -9.81 7.88
C ASP A 73 -29.58 -11.23 7.42
N PRO A 74 -29.95 -12.29 8.15
CA PRO A 74 -29.66 -13.68 7.77
C PRO A 74 -30.11 -14.06 6.36
N ASP A 75 -31.16 -13.42 5.83
CA ASP A 75 -31.66 -13.66 4.47
C ASP A 75 -30.72 -13.09 3.40
N VAL A 76 -29.93 -12.07 3.74
CA VAL A 76 -28.94 -11.42 2.86
C VAL A 76 -27.56 -12.07 3.02
N VAL A 77 -27.15 -12.37 4.26
CA VAL A 77 -25.84 -12.97 4.55
C VAL A 77 -26.04 -14.21 5.44
N PRO A 78 -26.26 -15.40 4.86
CA PRO A 78 -26.47 -16.61 5.63
C PRO A 78 -25.20 -16.99 6.42
N HIS A 79 -25.41 -17.60 7.59
CA HIS A 79 -24.34 -18.11 8.45
C HIS A 79 -23.30 -17.08 8.92
N TYR A 80 -23.66 -15.78 8.97
CA TYR A 80 -22.76 -14.70 9.38
C TYR A 80 -22.04 -14.97 10.71
N GLY A 81 -22.79 -15.33 11.76
CA GLY A 81 -22.22 -15.60 13.08
C GLY A 81 -21.22 -16.76 13.10
N ALA A 82 -21.51 -17.83 12.36
CA ALA A 82 -20.59 -18.95 12.20
C ALA A 82 -19.31 -18.53 11.46
N GLY A 83 -19.42 -17.65 10.46
CA GLY A 83 -18.29 -17.09 9.74
C GLY A 83 -17.35 -16.28 10.64
N VAL A 84 -17.90 -15.44 11.52
CA VAL A 84 -17.11 -14.66 12.50
C VAL A 84 -16.34 -15.58 13.45
N VAL A 85 -17.00 -16.61 13.98
CA VAL A 85 -16.36 -17.61 14.87
C VAL A 85 -15.26 -18.37 14.12
N LEU A 86 -15.47 -18.77 12.87
CA LEU A 86 -14.47 -19.45 12.05
C LEU A 86 -13.26 -18.56 11.74
N PHE A 87 -13.47 -17.28 11.45
CA PHE A 87 -12.37 -16.32 11.30
C PHE A 87 -11.58 -16.17 12.60
N GLY A 88 -12.27 -16.02 13.73
CA GLY A 88 -11.65 -15.99 15.06
C GLY A 88 -10.85 -17.26 15.37
N LEU A 89 -11.38 -18.44 15.02
CA LEU A 89 -10.70 -19.72 15.17
C LEU A 89 -9.47 -19.81 14.27
N SER A 90 -9.56 -19.35 13.02
CA SER A 90 -8.43 -19.35 12.08
C SER A 90 -7.26 -18.52 12.61
N ALA A 91 -7.52 -17.37 13.23
CA ALA A 91 -6.49 -16.55 13.85
C ALA A 91 -5.78 -17.28 15.01
N VAL A 92 -6.53 -18.02 15.83
CA VAL A 92 -5.96 -18.84 16.91
C VAL A 92 -5.11 -19.98 16.33
N VAL A 93 -5.59 -20.65 15.28
CA VAL A 93 -4.82 -21.71 14.58
C VAL A 93 -3.53 -21.15 14.01
N GLU A 94 -3.56 -19.98 13.38
CA GLU A 94 -2.36 -19.32 12.85
C GLU A 94 -1.34 -18.98 13.95
N LEU A 95 -1.82 -18.48 15.10
CA LEU A 95 -0.99 -18.22 16.27
C LEU A 95 -0.31 -19.48 16.84
N LEU A 96 -0.93 -20.66 16.71
CA LEU A 96 -0.29 -21.93 17.07
C LEU A 96 0.91 -22.26 16.17
N GLY A 97 0.87 -21.84 14.89
CA GLY A 97 1.96 -22.04 13.93
C GLY A 97 3.09 -21.00 14.04
N GLU A 98 2.82 -19.84 14.64
CA GLU A 98 3.77 -18.72 14.74
C GLU A 98 5.11 -19.09 15.40
N PRO A 99 5.20 -19.90 16.48
CA PRO A 99 6.49 -20.30 17.06
C PRO A 99 7.37 -21.05 16.07
N LEU A 100 6.78 -21.96 15.29
CA LEU A 100 7.49 -22.73 14.27
C LEU A 100 7.88 -21.84 13.09
N TRP A 101 7.05 -20.87 12.73
CA TRP A 101 7.38 -19.86 11.72
C TRP A 101 8.55 -18.98 12.16
N VAL A 102 8.56 -18.51 13.42
CA VAL A 102 9.66 -17.71 14.01
C VAL A 102 10.94 -18.55 14.10
N LEU A 103 10.84 -19.81 14.49
CA LEU A 103 11.99 -20.73 14.51
C LEU A 103 12.55 -20.95 13.10
N ALA A 104 11.68 -21.19 12.11
CA ALA A 104 12.08 -21.30 10.71
C ALA A 104 12.76 -20.02 10.21
N GLN A 105 12.27 -18.85 10.63
CA GLN A 105 12.87 -17.56 10.32
C GLN A 105 14.23 -17.37 11.01
N ALA A 106 14.37 -17.76 12.28
CA ALA A 106 15.61 -17.64 13.05
C ALA A 106 16.75 -18.49 12.48
N HIS A 107 16.41 -19.69 11.97
CA HIS A 107 17.35 -20.60 11.34
C HIS A 107 17.42 -20.46 9.80
N MET A 108 16.82 -19.41 9.23
CA MET A 108 16.91 -19.07 7.82
C MET A 108 16.38 -20.18 6.88
N PHE A 109 15.36 -20.93 7.30
CA PHE A 109 14.65 -21.91 6.47
C PHE A 109 13.70 -21.22 5.47
N VAL A 110 14.26 -20.37 4.60
CA VAL A 110 13.51 -19.56 3.62
C VAL A 110 12.70 -20.44 2.67
N ARG A 111 13.28 -21.55 2.21
CA ARG A 111 12.59 -22.48 1.30
C ARG A 111 11.32 -23.04 1.93
N LEU A 112 11.38 -23.48 3.19
CA LEU A 112 10.22 -23.96 3.92
C LEU A 112 9.13 -22.90 3.98
N LYS A 113 9.47 -21.67 4.38
CA LYS A 113 8.52 -20.56 4.48
C LYS A 113 7.83 -20.28 3.16
N VAL A 114 8.61 -20.09 2.09
CA VAL A 114 8.07 -19.81 0.75
C VAL A 114 7.18 -20.96 0.30
N THR A 115 7.58 -22.22 0.48
CA THR A 115 6.76 -23.38 0.08
C THR A 115 5.49 -23.51 0.89
N ALA A 116 5.53 -23.34 2.22
CA ALA A 116 4.39 -23.48 3.09
C ALA A 116 3.36 -22.37 2.86
N GLU A 117 3.83 -21.11 2.78
CA GLU A 117 2.97 -19.95 2.49
C GLU A 117 2.34 -20.07 1.10
N SER A 118 3.13 -20.41 0.06
CA SER A 118 2.61 -20.54 -1.31
C SER A 118 1.61 -21.69 -1.43
N LEU A 119 1.90 -22.86 -0.86
CA LEU A 119 1.00 -24.02 -0.90
C LEU A 119 -0.33 -23.71 -0.21
N SER A 120 -0.27 -23.06 0.95
CA SER A 120 -1.46 -22.65 1.71
C SER A 120 -2.31 -21.67 0.90
N VAL A 121 -1.70 -20.65 0.27
CA VAL A 121 -2.41 -19.68 -0.58
C VAL A 121 -3.06 -20.35 -1.79
N ILE A 122 -2.34 -21.26 -2.47
CA ILE A 122 -2.87 -22.01 -3.61
C ILE A 122 -4.08 -22.84 -3.20
N PHE A 123 -3.96 -23.62 -2.12
CA PHE A 123 -5.04 -24.47 -1.61
C PHE A 123 -6.24 -23.66 -1.14
N ARG A 124 -6.03 -22.53 -0.48
CA ARG A 124 -7.11 -21.57 -0.13
C ARG A 124 -7.83 -21.08 -1.39
N SER A 125 -7.09 -20.67 -2.40
CA SER A 125 -7.65 -20.07 -3.62
C SER A 125 -8.45 -21.10 -4.42
N ILE A 126 -7.94 -22.33 -4.53
CA ILE A 126 -8.66 -23.45 -5.15
C ILE A 126 -9.93 -23.76 -4.37
N LEU A 127 -9.85 -23.83 -3.04
CA LEU A 127 -11.02 -24.12 -2.21
C LEU A 127 -12.10 -23.03 -2.34
N ILE A 128 -11.71 -21.75 -2.33
CA ILE A 128 -12.66 -20.64 -2.59
C ILE A 128 -13.30 -20.81 -3.96
N ALA A 129 -12.51 -21.04 -5.02
CA ALA A 129 -13.05 -21.18 -6.37
C ALA A 129 -14.04 -22.35 -6.47
N LEU A 130 -13.70 -23.53 -5.92
CA LEU A 130 -14.58 -24.70 -5.93
C LEU A 130 -15.88 -24.46 -5.15
N LEU A 131 -15.78 -23.91 -3.94
CA LEU A 131 -16.94 -23.65 -3.09
C LEU A 131 -17.85 -22.56 -3.67
N VAL A 132 -17.30 -21.49 -4.25
CA VAL A 132 -18.08 -20.44 -4.91
C VAL A 132 -18.81 -20.99 -6.15
N LEU A 133 -18.17 -21.86 -6.93
CA LEU A 133 -18.78 -22.45 -8.12
C LEU A 133 -19.85 -23.50 -7.80
N TRP A 134 -19.66 -24.30 -6.75
CA TRP A 134 -20.57 -25.42 -6.44
C TRP A 134 -21.62 -25.10 -5.37
N LEU A 135 -21.30 -24.23 -4.40
CA LEU A 135 -22.14 -23.92 -3.26
C LEU A 135 -22.23 -22.40 -3.01
N PRO A 136 -22.65 -21.59 -4.01
CA PRO A 136 -22.66 -20.13 -3.89
C PRO A 136 -23.58 -19.61 -2.77
N HIS A 137 -24.60 -20.38 -2.38
CA HIS A 137 -25.53 -20.04 -1.31
C HIS A 137 -24.89 -19.93 0.08
N LEU A 138 -23.68 -20.47 0.26
CA LEU A 138 -22.95 -20.37 1.53
C LEU A 138 -22.35 -18.97 1.76
N GLY A 139 -22.29 -18.11 0.73
CA GLY A 139 -21.89 -16.72 0.85
C GLY A 139 -20.58 -16.51 1.61
N LEU A 140 -20.62 -15.72 2.69
CA LEU A 140 -19.46 -15.39 3.52
C LEU A 140 -18.80 -16.64 4.15
N TYR A 141 -19.58 -17.68 4.44
CA TYR A 141 -19.09 -18.89 5.11
C TYR A 141 -17.98 -19.59 4.32
N ILE A 142 -18.03 -19.50 2.99
CA ILE A 142 -17.00 -20.03 2.08
C ILE A 142 -15.63 -19.43 2.40
N PHE A 143 -15.58 -18.11 2.57
CA PHE A 143 -14.35 -17.38 2.81
C PHE A 143 -13.78 -17.66 4.20
N SER A 144 -14.64 -17.76 5.22
CA SER A 144 -14.20 -18.11 6.58
C SER A 144 -13.69 -19.55 6.67
N LEU A 145 -14.36 -20.50 6.00
CA LEU A 145 -13.91 -21.90 5.95
C LEU A 145 -12.57 -22.02 5.20
N ALA A 146 -12.44 -21.32 4.07
CA ALA A 146 -11.19 -21.31 3.31
C ALA A 146 -10.03 -20.65 4.08
N GLN A 147 -10.30 -19.63 4.90
CA GLN A 147 -9.31 -19.04 5.79
C GLN A 147 -8.86 -20.04 6.88
N LEU A 148 -9.80 -20.75 7.50
CA LEU A 148 -9.44 -21.79 8.47
C LEU A 148 -8.60 -22.89 7.80
N PHE A 149 -8.99 -23.33 6.60
CA PHE A 149 -8.22 -24.31 5.83
C PHE A 149 -6.81 -23.82 5.50
N TYR A 150 -6.67 -22.57 5.05
CA TYR A 150 -5.38 -21.92 4.82
C TYR A 150 -4.46 -22.01 6.05
N THR A 151 -4.93 -21.54 7.20
CA THR A 151 -4.15 -21.52 8.45
C THR A 151 -3.81 -22.94 8.90
N SER A 152 -4.72 -23.89 8.73
CA SER A 152 -4.52 -25.30 9.07
C SER A 152 -3.43 -25.93 8.21
N VAL A 153 -3.46 -25.74 6.89
CA VAL A 153 -2.42 -26.22 5.96
C VAL A 153 -1.07 -25.61 6.34
N LEU A 154 -1.02 -24.30 6.61
CA LEU A 154 0.20 -23.60 6.98
C LEU A 154 0.84 -24.21 8.23
N VAL A 155 0.06 -24.38 9.30
CA VAL A 155 0.54 -25.00 10.55
C VAL A 155 0.97 -26.44 10.32
N LEU A 156 0.19 -27.23 9.57
CA LEU A 156 0.53 -28.62 9.26
C LEU A 156 1.85 -28.73 8.47
N CYS A 157 2.13 -27.83 7.53
CA CYS A 157 3.41 -27.80 6.83
C CYS A 157 4.59 -27.59 7.78
N TYR A 158 4.47 -26.65 8.72
CA TYR A 158 5.52 -26.43 9.72
C TYR A 158 5.68 -27.61 10.67
N VAL A 159 4.56 -28.12 11.21
CA VAL A 159 4.57 -29.29 12.11
C VAL A 159 5.20 -30.49 11.40
N PHE A 160 4.78 -30.81 10.18
CA PHE A 160 5.33 -31.92 9.41
C PHE A 160 6.83 -31.77 9.17
N TYR A 161 7.28 -30.58 8.75
CA TYR A 161 8.69 -30.34 8.49
C TYR A 161 9.55 -30.49 9.74
N PHE A 162 9.14 -29.85 10.85
CA PHE A 162 9.91 -29.91 12.10
C PHE A 162 9.85 -31.28 12.75
N THR A 163 8.73 -32.03 12.67
CA THR A 163 8.69 -33.42 13.12
C THR A 163 9.67 -34.27 12.33
N LYS A 164 9.65 -34.18 10.99
CA LYS A 164 10.57 -34.93 10.14
C LYS A 164 12.03 -34.58 10.39
N LEU A 165 12.31 -33.29 10.64
CA LEU A 165 13.65 -32.80 10.96
C LEU A 165 14.13 -33.33 12.31
N LEU A 166 13.28 -33.33 13.34
CA LEU A 166 13.59 -33.85 14.68
C LEU A 166 13.69 -35.37 14.70
N SER A 167 12.90 -36.09 13.89
CA SER A 167 12.96 -37.55 13.76
C SER A 167 14.11 -38.06 12.89
N SER A 168 14.82 -37.19 12.16
CA SER A 168 15.94 -37.60 11.32
C SER A 168 17.18 -37.94 12.17
N PRO A 169 17.83 -39.10 11.95
CA PRO A 169 18.96 -39.56 12.76
C PRO A 169 20.28 -38.81 12.49
N GLU A 170 20.29 -37.71 11.71
CA GLU A 170 21.49 -36.91 11.45
C GLU A 170 21.82 -35.98 12.65
N PRO A 171 22.91 -36.24 13.40
CA PRO A 171 23.20 -35.52 14.65
C PRO A 171 23.58 -34.03 14.45
N ILE A 172 23.99 -33.64 13.24
CA ILE A 172 24.48 -32.28 12.93
C ILE A 172 23.33 -31.25 12.84
N LYS A 173 22.11 -31.68 12.49
CA LYS A 173 20.92 -30.79 12.40
C LYS A 173 20.16 -30.65 13.72
N GLN A 174 20.25 -31.64 14.61
CA GLN A 174 19.62 -31.60 15.94
C GLN A 174 20.35 -30.68 16.93
N GLN A 175 21.69 -30.57 16.84
CA GLN A 175 22.49 -29.75 17.78
C GLN A 175 22.30 -28.23 17.65
N THR A 176 21.71 -27.75 16.54
CA THR A 176 21.50 -26.31 16.30
C THR A 176 20.12 -25.81 16.70
N LEU A 177 19.14 -26.70 16.95
CA LEU A 177 17.78 -26.32 17.29
C LEU A 177 17.55 -26.38 18.81
N PRO A 178 16.92 -25.36 19.42
CA PRO A 178 16.71 -25.29 20.87
C PRO A 178 15.57 -26.19 21.39
N ILE A 179 14.96 -27.04 20.55
CA ILE A 179 13.77 -27.85 20.86
C ILE A 179 14.05 -29.36 20.71
N SER A 180 13.55 -30.16 21.66
CA SER A 180 13.65 -31.62 21.64
C SER A 180 12.39 -32.29 21.06
N SER A 181 11.24 -31.66 21.21
CA SER A 181 9.95 -32.10 20.68
C SER A 181 9.09 -30.89 20.29
N ILE A 182 8.16 -31.07 19.35
CA ILE A 182 7.16 -30.03 19.02
C ILE A 182 6.28 -29.70 20.23
N THR A 183 6.08 -30.67 21.13
CA THR A 183 5.33 -30.46 22.38
C THR A 183 6.01 -29.48 23.34
N ASP A 184 7.31 -29.22 23.19
CA ASP A 184 8.04 -28.27 24.02
C ASP A 184 7.66 -26.81 23.70
N LEU A 185 7.05 -26.58 22.54
CA LEU A 185 6.52 -25.29 22.09
C LEU A 185 5.05 -25.08 22.47
N LEU A 186 4.40 -26.10 23.05
CA LEU A 186 3.04 -25.99 23.56
C LEU A 186 3.06 -25.40 24.99
N PRO A 187 1.96 -24.76 25.42
CA PRO A 187 1.83 -24.23 26.77
C PRO A 187 1.96 -25.33 27.81
N SER A 188 3.15 -25.46 28.40
CA SER A 188 3.41 -26.34 29.54
C SER A 188 3.46 -25.51 30.82
N VAL A 189 2.65 -25.92 31.81
CA VAL A 189 2.52 -25.25 33.12
C VAL A 189 3.61 -25.72 34.09
N THR A 190 4.51 -26.59 33.64
CA THR A 190 5.43 -27.36 34.48
C THR A 190 6.87 -26.85 34.39
N GLY A 191 7.31 -26.08 35.40
CA GLY A 191 8.72 -26.04 35.81
C GLY A 191 9.34 -24.68 36.13
N SER A 192 9.13 -24.18 37.37
CA SER A 192 10.13 -23.55 38.27
C SER A 192 11.36 -22.80 37.70
N LYS A 193 11.20 -21.97 36.67
CA LYS A 193 12.03 -20.77 36.41
C LYS A 193 11.05 -19.69 35.97
N ALA A 194 11.27 -18.43 36.37
CA ALA A 194 10.33 -17.33 36.20
C ALA A 194 9.56 -17.44 34.87
N PHE A 195 8.25 -17.76 34.96
CA PHE A 195 7.36 -18.11 33.84
C PHE A 195 7.42 -17.08 32.70
N VAL A 196 7.81 -15.84 33.04
CA VAL A 196 8.04 -14.74 32.12
C VAL A 196 9.35 -14.04 32.51
N ASN A 197 10.30 -13.93 31.57
CA ASN A 197 11.44 -13.04 31.74
C ASN A 197 10.92 -11.58 31.65
N TRP A 198 10.92 -10.87 32.77
CA TRP A 198 10.39 -9.50 32.86
C TRP A 198 11.13 -8.47 31.99
N LYS A 199 12.43 -8.67 31.71
CA LYS A 199 13.20 -7.77 30.83
C LYS A 199 12.72 -7.94 29.38
N GLU A 200 12.58 -9.18 28.93
CA GLU A 200 12.07 -9.51 27.59
C GLU A 200 10.59 -9.13 27.47
N ALA A 201 9.78 -9.36 28.49
CA ALA A 201 8.37 -8.95 28.50
C ALA A 201 8.19 -7.43 28.40
N LYS A 202 9.02 -6.63 29.09
CA LYS A 202 9.00 -5.17 28.98
C LYS A 202 9.39 -4.69 27.58
N LEU A 203 10.35 -5.36 26.95
CA LEU A 203 10.74 -5.09 25.57
C LEU A 203 9.63 -5.46 24.59
N THR A 204 9.05 -6.66 24.71
CA THR A 204 7.91 -7.13 23.91
C THR A 204 6.70 -6.20 24.06
N TRP A 205 6.43 -5.73 25.27
CA TRP A 205 5.38 -4.72 25.52
C TRP A 205 5.64 -3.39 24.82
N SER A 206 6.89 -2.96 24.74
CA SER A 206 7.27 -1.74 24.03
C SER A 206 7.06 -1.89 22.53
N PHE A 207 7.45 -3.02 21.94
CA PHE A 207 7.16 -3.34 20.55
C PHE A 207 5.67 -3.53 20.26
N PHE A 208 4.93 -4.14 21.19
CA PHE A 208 3.48 -4.26 21.07
C PHE A 208 2.81 -2.89 20.99
N LYS A 209 3.17 -1.93 21.85
CA LYS A 209 2.67 -0.55 21.77
C LYS A 209 2.99 0.11 20.43
N GLN A 210 4.22 -0.08 19.93
CA GLN A 210 4.64 0.48 18.65
C GLN A 210 3.83 -0.12 17.49
N SER A 211 3.65 -1.44 17.46
CA SER A 211 2.86 -2.14 16.45
C SER A 211 1.38 -1.76 16.54
N PHE A 212 0.82 -1.63 17.74
CA PHE A 212 -0.56 -1.21 17.95
C PHE A 212 -0.79 0.23 17.49
N LEU A 213 0.11 1.16 17.83
CA LEU A 213 0.04 2.54 17.35
C LEU A 213 0.16 2.59 15.83
N LYS A 214 1.09 1.82 15.26
CA LYS A 214 1.24 1.70 13.81
C LYS A 214 -0.04 1.19 13.16
N GLN A 215 -0.66 0.16 13.73
CA GLN A 215 -1.91 -0.41 13.24
C GLN A 215 -3.05 0.63 13.23
N ILE A 216 -3.19 1.44 14.27
CA ILE A 216 -4.19 2.53 14.30
C ILE A 216 -3.87 3.59 13.23
N LEU A 217 -2.60 3.94 13.04
CA LEU A 217 -2.22 4.94 12.04
C LEU A 217 -2.39 4.44 10.61
N THR A 218 -2.23 3.14 10.35
CA THR A 218 -2.32 2.56 9.00
C THR A 218 -3.72 2.09 8.64
N GLU A 219 -4.45 1.52 9.59
CA GLU A 219 -5.79 0.93 9.38
C GLU A 219 -6.89 1.73 10.09
N GLY A 220 -6.55 2.93 10.60
CA GLY A 220 -7.50 3.82 11.29
C GLY A 220 -8.72 4.15 10.46
N GLU A 221 -8.56 4.31 9.14
CA GLU A 221 -9.67 4.50 8.20
C GLU A 221 -10.66 3.32 8.23
N ARG A 222 -10.15 2.08 8.22
CA ARG A 222 -10.99 0.88 8.33
C ARG A 222 -11.67 0.79 9.68
N TYR A 223 -10.97 1.14 10.75
CA TYR A 223 -11.59 1.21 12.08
C TYR A 223 -12.72 2.24 12.15
N VAL A 224 -12.58 3.40 11.50
CA VAL A 224 -13.66 4.38 11.43
C VAL A 224 -14.86 3.81 10.66
N MET A 225 -14.63 3.13 9.53
CA MET A 225 -15.70 2.48 8.76
C MET A 225 -16.42 1.39 9.57
N THR A 226 -15.67 0.54 10.27
CA THR A 226 -16.21 -0.62 10.98
C THR A 226 -16.90 -0.26 12.29
N PHE A 227 -16.32 0.60 13.13
CA PHE A 227 -16.83 0.82 14.49
C PHE A 227 -17.93 1.87 14.60
N PHE A 228 -18.02 2.79 13.64
CA PHE A 228 -19.01 3.88 13.68
C PHE A 228 -20.21 3.63 12.76
N ASN A 229 -20.30 2.47 12.10
CA ASN A 229 -21.38 2.07 11.18
C ASN A 229 -21.80 3.19 10.21
N ILE A 230 -20.84 4.00 9.74
CA ILE A 230 -21.14 5.17 8.90
C ILE A 230 -21.48 4.73 7.47
N LEU A 231 -21.05 3.52 7.08
CA LEU A 231 -21.29 2.90 5.78
C LEU A 231 -21.88 1.51 5.97
N ASN A 232 -22.86 1.17 5.14
CA ASN A 232 -23.36 -0.21 5.04
C ASN A 232 -22.25 -1.13 4.48
N PHE A 233 -22.28 -2.42 4.83
CA PHE A 233 -21.34 -3.46 4.36
C PHE A 233 -21.15 -3.47 2.84
N GLY A 234 -22.23 -3.26 2.08
CA GLY A 234 -22.16 -3.17 0.62
C GLY A 234 -21.26 -2.03 0.14
N ASP A 235 -21.45 -0.81 0.68
CA ASP A 235 -20.64 0.35 0.32
C ASP A 235 -19.20 0.23 0.82
N GLN A 236 -18.95 -0.42 1.96
CA GLN A 236 -17.60 -0.73 2.41
C GLN A 236 -16.88 -1.66 1.42
N GLY A 237 -17.56 -2.70 0.92
CA GLY A 237 -17.02 -3.60 -0.09
C GLY A 237 -16.70 -2.89 -1.41
N VAL A 238 -17.62 -2.05 -1.91
CA VAL A 238 -17.39 -1.25 -3.12
C VAL A 238 -16.23 -0.26 -2.92
N TYR A 239 -16.19 0.41 -1.76
CA TYR A 239 -15.10 1.32 -1.40
C TYR A 239 -13.74 0.61 -1.38
N ASP A 240 -13.64 -0.55 -0.72
CA ASP A 240 -12.39 -1.32 -0.65
C ASP A 240 -11.90 -1.75 -2.04
N ILE A 241 -12.81 -2.17 -2.92
CA ILE A 241 -12.47 -2.53 -4.30
C ILE A 241 -11.96 -1.30 -5.06
N VAL A 242 -12.69 -0.19 -5.02
CA VAL A 242 -12.30 1.05 -5.70
C VAL A 242 -10.98 1.60 -5.17
N ASN A 243 -10.77 1.61 -3.85
CA ASN A 243 -9.53 2.06 -3.24
C ASN A 243 -8.34 1.19 -3.65
N ASN A 244 -8.52 -0.13 -3.70
CA ASN A 244 -7.48 -1.04 -4.18
C ASN A 244 -7.20 -0.86 -5.67
N LEU A 245 -8.21 -0.69 -6.51
CA LEU A 245 -8.05 -0.46 -7.95
C LEU A 245 -7.38 0.89 -8.23
N GLY A 246 -7.89 1.95 -7.60
CA GLY A 246 -7.39 3.32 -7.79
C GLY A 246 -5.96 3.51 -7.28
N SER A 247 -5.60 2.86 -6.16
CA SER A 247 -4.23 2.94 -5.62
C SER A 247 -3.18 2.21 -6.47
N LEU A 248 -3.57 1.39 -7.46
CA LEU A 248 -2.60 0.69 -8.33
C LEU A 248 -1.68 1.65 -9.06
N VAL A 249 -2.20 2.76 -9.58
CA VAL A 249 -1.38 3.76 -10.27
C VAL A 249 -0.34 4.32 -9.32
N ALA A 250 -0.74 4.70 -8.11
CA ALA A 250 0.16 5.23 -7.10
C ALA A 250 1.24 4.20 -6.73
N ARG A 251 0.88 2.93 -6.53
CA ARG A 251 1.80 1.85 -6.14
C ARG A 251 2.76 1.44 -7.26
N LEU A 252 2.28 1.39 -8.50
CA LEU A 252 3.05 0.84 -9.63
C LEU A 252 3.84 1.90 -10.39
N ILE A 253 3.37 3.16 -10.38
CA ILE A 253 3.96 4.24 -11.17
C ILE A 253 4.59 5.28 -10.24
N PHE A 254 3.82 5.88 -9.34
CA PHE A 254 4.31 7.03 -8.57
C PHE A 254 5.29 6.64 -7.46
N GLN A 255 5.03 5.55 -6.74
CA GLN A 255 5.89 5.12 -5.64
C GLN A 255 7.33 4.79 -6.10
N PRO A 256 7.57 4.03 -7.19
CA PRO A 256 8.94 3.84 -7.69
C PRO A 256 9.63 5.14 -8.13
N ILE A 257 8.88 6.08 -8.71
CA ILE A 257 9.38 7.41 -9.09
C ILE A 257 9.78 8.18 -7.82
N GLU A 258 8.91 8.22 -6.82
CA GLU A 258 9.13 8.87 -5.53
C GLU A 258 10.40 8.38 -4.84
N GLU A 259 10.54 7.06 -4.68
CA GLU A 259 11.70 6.42 -4.05
C GLU A 259 13.00 6.72 -4.81
N SER A 260 12.96 6.66 -6.14
CA SER A 260 14.13 6.89 -6.99
C SER A 260 14.62 8.34 -6.95
N PHE A 261 13.69 9.28 -7.02
CA PHE A 261 14.02 10.70 -7.01
C PHE A 261 14.31 11.25 -5.61
N TYR A 262 13.75 10.65 -4.56
CA TYR A 262 14.24 10.88 -3.18
C TYR A 262 15.74 10.61 -3.08
N LEU A 263 16.20 9.43 -3.54
CA LEU A 263 17.62 9.06 -3.50
C LEU A 263 18.48 9.98 -4.37
N PHE A 264 17.96 10.42 -5.51
CA PHE A 264 18.63 11.40 -6.36
C PHE A 264 18.84 12.72 -5.61
N PHE A 265 17.77 13.32 -5.07
CA PHE A 265 17.85 14.59 -4.36
C PHE A 265 18.73 14.49 -3.12
N ALA A 266 18.66 13.39 -2.37
CA ALA A 266 19.49 13.17 -1.18
C ALA A 266 20.99 13.03 -1.47
N LYS A 267 21.36 12.69 -2.73
CA LYS A 267 22.76 12.65 -3.18
C LYS A 267 23.25 13.97 -3.75
N VAL A 268 22.36 14.74 -4.38
CA VAL A 268 22.68 16.02 -5.02
C VAL A 268 22.68 17.17 -4.02
N LEU A 269 21.77 17.14 -3.05
CA LEU A 269 21.64 18.16 -2.03
C LEU A 269 22.34 17.73 -0.74
N GLU A 270 22.99 18.69 -0.10
CA GLU A 270 23.55 18.50 1.24
C GLU A 270 22.51 18.93 2.28
N ARG A 271 22.20 18.03 3.23
CA ARG A 271 21.32 18.36 4.37
C ARG A 271 21.97 19.45 5.24
N GLU A 272 21.12 20.21 5.94
CA GLU A 272 21.53 21.30 6.87
C GLU A 272 22.16 22.53 6.20
N LYS A 273 22.16 22.61 4.87
CA LYS A 273 22.62 23.79 4.13
C LYS A 273 21.49 24.41 3.31
N ASP A 274 21.32 25.72 3.41
CA ASP A 274 20.40 26.47 2.56
C ASP A 274 20.87 26.49 1.10
N ALA A 275 19.93 26.64 0.16
CA ALA A 275 20.21 26.64 -1.28
C ALA A 275 21.27 27.68 -1.73
N THR A 276 21.45 28.77 -0.97
CA THR A 276 22.45 29.81 -1.25
C THR A 276 23.88 29.40 -0.85
N LEU A 277 24.02 28.49 0.11
CA LEU A 277 25.30 28.00 0.65
C LEU A 277 25.78 26.72 -0.06
N GLN A 278 24.93 26.12 -0.88
CA GLN A 278 25.25 24.94 -1.67
C GLN A 278 25.89 25.31 -3.02
N LYS A 279 26.49 24.31 -3.67
CA LYS A 279 27.00 24.46 -5.05
C LYS A 279 25.84 24.82 -5.97
N GLN A 280 25.94 25.98 -6.62
CA GLN A 280 24.86 26.50 -7.46
C GLN A 280 24.53 25.59 -8.64
N GLU A 281 25.51 24.82 -9.14
CA GLU A 281 25.27 23.80 -10.18
C GLU A 281 24.35 22.67 -9.69
N ASP A 282 24.58 22.15 -8.48
CA ASP A 282 23.78 21.05 -7.90
C ASP A 282 22.35 21.51 -7.60
N VAL A 283 22.21 22.73 -7.07
CA VAL A 283 20.90 23.37 -6.81
C VAL A 283 20.13 23.61 -8.12
N ALA A 284 20.81 24.03 -9.18
CA ALA A 284 20.21 24.23 -10.50
C ALA A 284 19.74 22.91 -11.13
N VAL A 285 20.54 21.85 -11.00
CA VAL A 285 20.14 20.50 -11.46
C VAL A 285 18.93 20.01 -10.67
N ALA A 286 18.97 20.10 -9.34
CA ALA A 286 17.85 19.68 -8.49
C ALA A 286 16.56 20.44 -8.84
N ALA A 287 16.65 21.75 -9.08
CA ALA A 287 15.50 22.55 -9.50
C ALA A 287 14.94 22.12 -10.86
N THR A 288 15.81 21.87 -11.85
CA THR A 288 15.40 21.48 -13.20
C THR A 288 14.73 20.09 -13.21
N VAL A 289 15.28 19.15 -12.43
CA VAL A 289 14.70 17.82 -12.25
C VAL A 289 13.35 17.92 -11.53
N LEU A 290 13.27 18.66 -10.42
CA LEU A 290 12.02 18.87 -9.69
C LEU A 290 10.93 19.51 -10.56
N GLU A 291 11.26 20.54 -11.35
CA GLU A 291 10.34 21.18 -12.30
C GLU A 291 9.78 20.16 -13.30
N SER A 292 10.66 19.34 -13.87
CA SER A 292 10.29 18.32 -14.86
C SER A 292 9.41 17.22 -14.25
N LEU A 293 9.72 16.77 -13.03
CA LEU A 293 8.92 15.77 -12.32
C LEU A 293 7.55 16.29 -11.90
N LEU A 294 7.47 17.53 -11.40
CA LEU A 294 6.19 18.15 -11.06
C LEU A 294 5.29 18.29 -12.29
N LYS A 295 5.86 18.70 -13.43
CA LYS A 295 5.12 18.74 -14.70
C LYS A 295 4.66 17.34 -15.12
N LEU A 296 5.54 16.34 -15.08
CA LEU A 296 5.19 14.96 -15.45
C LEU A 296 4.08 14.39 -14.55
N ALA A 297 4.19 14.56 -13.24
CA ALA A 297 3.20 14.12 -12.26
C ALA A 297 1.85 14.82 -12.47
N LEU A 298 1.85 16.14 -12.70
CA LEU A 298 0.64 16.91 -12.96
C LEU A 298 -0.05 16.48 -14.26
N LEU A 299 0.69 16.31 -15.36
CA LEU A 299 0.13 15.87 -16.64
C LEU A 299 -0.40 14.44 -16.57
N THR A 300 0.32 13.54 -15.91
CA THR A 300 -0.11 12.14 -15.72
C THR A 300 -1.36 12.09 -14.83
N GLY A 301 -1.35 12.81 -13.71
CA GLY A 301 -2.49 12.93 -12.80
C GLY A 301 -3.73 13.50 -13.50
N LEU A 302 -3.60 14.61 -14.24
CA LEU A 302 -4.70 15.22 -14.99
C LEU A 302 -5.27 14.30 -16.06
N THR A 303 -4.40 13.56 -16.76
CA THR A 303 -4.83 12.54 -17.73
C THR A 303 -5.68 11.47 -17.03
N ILE A 304 -5.22 10.94 -15.89
CA ILE A 304 -5.98 9.95 -15.13
C ILE A 304 -7.29 10.54 -14.60
N THR A 305 -7.28 11.79 -14.13
CA THR A 305 -8.52 12.45 -13.67
C THR A 305 -9.54 12.57 -14.80
N ILE A 306 -9.15 13.10 -15.96
CA ILE A 306 -10.09 13.42 -17.04
C ILE A 306 -10.61 12.16 -17.73
N PHE A 307 -9.71 11.25 -18.12
CA PHE A 307 -10.12 10.01 -18.77
C PHE A 307 -10.72 9.04 -17.74
N GLY A 308 -10.09 8.88 -16.57
CA GLY A 308 -10.63 8.03 -15.51
C GLY A 308 -12.05 8.42 -15.11
N PHE A 309 -12.39 9.71 -15.10
CA PHE A 309 -13.74 10.16 -14.76
C PHE A 309 -14.81 9.61 -15.75
N ALA A 310 -14.60 9.80 -17.05
CA ALA A 310 -15.55 9.39 -18.10
C ALA A 310 -15.60 7.87 -18.32
N TYR A 311 -14.51 7.16 -18.00
CA TYR A 311 -14.40 5.72 -18.21
C TYR A 311 -14.66 4.90 -16.93
N SER A 312 -14.93 5.54 -15.79
CA SER A 312 -15.10 4.86 -14.49
C SER A 312 -16.22 3.82 -14.51
N GLN A 313 -17.39 4.16 -15.08
CA GLN A 313 -18.52 3.24 -15.13
C GLN A 313 -18.22 2.02 -16.01
N LEU A 314 -17.65 2.24 -17.20
CA LEU A 314 -17.25 1.15 -18.11
C LEU A 314 -16.17 0.27 -17.48
N ALA A 315 -15.16 0.87 -16.82
CA ALA A 315 -14.07 0.13 -16.20
C ALA A 315 -14.58 -0.78 -15.07
N LEU A 316 -15.49 -0.28 -14.22
CA LEU A 316 -16.10 -1.08 -13.16
C LEU A 316 -17.02 -2.17 -13.71
N ASP A 317 -17.77 -1.89 -14.79
CA ASP A 317 -18.63 -2.88 -15.42
C ASP A 317 -17.84 -4.03 -16.04
N ILE A 318 -16.69 -3.74 -16.67
CA ILE A 318 -15.78 -4.77 -17.19
C ILE A 318 -15.17 -5.59 -16.04
N TYR A 319 -14.85 -4.93 -14.92
CA TYR A 319 -14.14 -5.58 -13.81
C TYR A 319 -15.05 -6.46 -12.94
N GLY A 320 -16.19 -5.93 -12.50
CA GLY A 320 -17.11 -6.62 -11.57
C GLY A 320 -18.57 -6.57 -11.96
N GLY A 321 -18.89 -6.15 -13.19
CA GLY A 321 -20.25 -6.10 -13.72
C GLY A 321 -21.14 -5.09 -13.01
N ALA A 322 -22.45 -5.31 -13.17
CA ALA A 322 -23.53 -4.49 -12.62
C ALA A 322 -23.41 -4.23 -11.10
N MET A 323 -22.81 -5.16 -10.34
CA MET A 323 -22.61 -4.99 -8.89
C MET A 323 -21.69 -3.83 -8.53
N LEU A 324 -20.73 -3.49 -9.39
CA LEU A 324 -19.82 -2.35 -9.17
C LEU A 324 -20.17 -1.15 -10.03
N SER A 325 -20.79 -1.36 -11.19
CA SER A 325 -21.16 -0.28 -12.11
C SER A 325 -22.51 0.36 -11.79
N LEU A 326 -23.42 -0.34 -11.10
CA LEU A 326 -24.67 0.20 -10.57
C LEU A 326 -24.49 0.54 -9.08
N GLY A 327 -24.73 1.79 -8.71
CA GLY A 327 -24.61 2.27 -7.32
C GLY A 327 -23.49 3.29 -7.11
N SER A 328 -22.82 3.24 -5.96
CA SER A 328 -21.81 4.22 -5.52
C SER A 328 -20.46 4.07 -6.23
N GLY A 329 -20.18 2.92 -6.85
CA GLY A 329 -18.91 2.57 -7.47
C GLY A 329 -18.36 3.59 -8.48
N PRO A 330 -19.12 3.99 -9.53
CA PRO A 330 -18.62 4.95 -10.51
C PRO A 330 -18.28 6.31 -9.89
N VAL A 331 -19.08 6.80 -8.95
CA VAL A 331 -18.83 8.09 -8.27
C VAL A 331 -17.60 7.99 -7.36
N LEU A 332 -17.41 6.86 -6.68
CA LEU A 332 -16.22 6.58 -5.88
C LEU A 332 -14.97 6.57 -6.76
N LEU A 333 -14.97 5.85 -7.88
CA LEU A 333 -13.81 5.76 -8.76
C LEU A 333 -13.49 7.12 -9.41
N ARG A 334 -14.50 7.88 -9.82
CA ARG A 334 -14.35 9.27 -10.29
C ARG A 334 -13.67 10.16 -9.24
N SER A 335 -14.13 10.07 -8.00
CA SER A 335 -13.54 10.83 -6.88
C SER A 335 -12.10 10.38 -6.62
N TYR A 336 -11.84 9.08 -6.74
CA TYR A 336 -10.50 8.53 -6.61
C TYR A 336 -9.56 9.00 -7.73
N CYS A 337 -10.05 9.17 -8.96
CA CYS A 337 -9.25 9.72 -10.06
C CYS A 337 -8.78 11.16 -9.77
N VAL A 338 -9.54 11.96 -9.00
CA VAL A 338 -9.09 13.25 -8.48
C VAL A 338 -8.04 13.05 -7.38
N TYR A 339 -8.26 12.09 -6.48
CA TYR A 339 -7.30 11.76 -5.43
C TYR A 339 -5.94 11.31 -5.99
N VAL A 340 -5.90 10.55 -7.09
CA VAL A 340 -4.67 10.12 -7.78
C VAL A 340 -3.85 11.31 -8.28
N LEU A 341 -4.49 12.40 -8.75
CA LEU A 341 -3.78 13.63 -9.09
C LEU A 341 -3.07 14.25 -7.88
N LEU A 342 -3.74 14.26 -6.71
CA LEU A 342 -3.13 14.75 -5.48
C LEU A 342 -1.98 13.85 -5.04
N LEU A 343 -2.13 12.52 -5.11
CA LEU A 343 -1.05 11.57 -4.83
C LEU A 343 0.18 11.80 -5.72
N ALA A 344 -0.03 12.04 -7.02
CA ALA A 344 1.06 12.30 -7.97
C ALA A 344 1.89 13.53 -7.56
N ILE A 345 1.22 14.65 -7.25
CA ILE A 345 1.87 15.89 -6.85
C ILE A 345 2.52 15.72 -5.48
N ASN A 346 1.80 15.13 -4.52
CA ASN A 346 2.30 14.91 -3.17
C ASN A 346 3.60 14.10 -3.17
N GLY A 347 3.64 12.95 -3.84
CA GLY A 347 4.84 12.10 -3.89
C GLY A 347 6.07 12.84 -4.39
N VAL A 348 5.96 13.57 -5.51
CA VAL A 348 7.09 14.36 -6.06
C VAL A 348 7.52 15.50 -5.11
N THR A 349 6.56 16.21 -4.53
CA THR A 349 6.89 17.32 -3.61
C THR A 349 7.52 16.81 -2.31
N GLU A 350 7.00 15.74 -1.71
CA GLU A 350 7.49 15.20 -0.45
C GLU A 350 8.85 14.52 -0.60
N CYS A 351 9.09 13.80 -1.69
CA CYS A 351 10.38 13.16 -1.89
C CYS A 351 11.53 14.17 -1.97
N PHE A 352 11.30 15.33 -2.59
CA PHE A 352 12.25 16.43 -2.55
C PHE A 352 12.40 17.02 -1.14
N VAL A 353 11.28 17.31 -0.47
CA VAL A 353 11.26 17.93 0.85
C VAL A 353 11.99 17.07 1.87
N PHE A 354 11.73 15.76 1.93
CA PHE A 354 12.42 14.83 2.82
C PHE A 354 13.91 14.64 2.49
N ALA A 355 14.29 14.83 1.22
CA ALA A 355 15.70 14.80 0.85
C ALA A 355 16.43 16.06 1.35
N ALA A 356 15.78 17.23 1.28
CA ALA A 356 16.36 18.53 1.58
C ALA A 356 16.29 18.97 3.05
N MET A 357 15.26 18.57 3.80
CA MET A 357 15.02 19.00 5.19
C MET A 357 16.17 18.63 6.15
N SER A 358 16.42 19.50 7.13
CA SER A 358 17.26 19.20 8.30
C SER A 358 16.58 18.19 9.23
N LYS A 359 17.33 17.65 10.19
CA LYS A 359 16.78 16.73 11.20
C LYS A 359 15.66 17.39 12.02
N GLU A 360 15.86 18.63 12.45
CA GLU A 360 14.88 19.39 13.24
C GLU A 360 13.61 19.70 12.45
N GLU A 361 13.75 19.91 11.14
CA GLU A 361 12.62 20.12 10.24
C GLU A 361 11.84 18.82 10.02
N VAL A 362 12.53 17.68 9.85
CA VAL A 362 11.90 16.36 9.76
C VAL A 362 11.14 16.03 11.04
N ASP A 363 11.72 16.27 12.22
CA ASP A 363 11.05 16.01 13.50
C ASP A 363 9.79 16.86 13.67
N ARG A 364 9.85 18.15 13.29
CA ARG A 364 8.70 19.05 13.29
C ARG A 364 7.64 18.63 12.27
N TYR A 365 8.07 18.17 11.09
CA TYR A 365 7.18 17.64 10.06
C TYR A 365 6.46 16.39 10.54
N ASN A 366 7.16 15.45 11.17
CA ASN A 366 6.58 14.24 11.74
C ASN A 366 5.55 14.54 12.83
N PHE A 367 5.81 15.51 13.70
CA PHE A 367 4.83 15.96 14.69
C PHE A 367 3.60 16.58 14.03
N THR A 368 3.80 17.37 12.98
CA THR A 368 2.70 17.96 12.19
C THR A 368 1.87 16.88 11.49
N MET A 369 2.52 15.86 10.91
CA MET A 369 1.85 14.71 10.30
C MET A 369 1.02 13.94 11.32
N LEU A 370 1.48 13.77 12.56
CA LEU A 370 0.68 13.14 13.62
C LEU A 370 -0.61 13.92 13.89
N ALA A 371 -0.54 15.25 13.96
CA ALA A 371 -1.72 16.10 14.12
C ALA A 371 -2.66 16.03 12.92
N LEU A 372 -2.12 15.99 11.70
CA LEU A 372 -2.91 15.80 10.48
C LEU A 372 -3.60 14.44 10.43
N SER A 373 -2.96 13.36 10.88
CA SER A 373 -3.58 12.04 10.97
C SER A 373 -4.79 12.03 11.90
N PHE A 374 -4.72 12.74 13.03
CA PHE A 374 -5.89 12.90 13.91
C PHE A 374 -6.99 13.73 13.25
N SER A 375 -6.63 14.85 12.62
CA SER A 375 -7.58 15.68 11.88
C SER A 375 -8.25 14.91 10.73
N PHE A 376 -7.52 14.02 10.06
CA PHE A 376 -8.02 13.17 9.00
C PHE A 376 -9.08 12.19 9.52
N LEU A 377 -8.88 11.56 10.68
CA LEU A 377 -9.88 10.66 11.27
C LEU A 377 -11.18 11.41 11.60
N VAL A 378 -11.07 12.60 12.19
CA VAL A 378 -12.23 13.44 12.52
C VAL A 378 -12.95 13.89 11.23
N LEU A 379 -12.20 14.35 10.23
CA LEU A 379 -12.80 14.82 8.98
C LEU A 379 -13.43 13.67 8.19
N SER A 380 -12.81 12.50 8.21
CA SER A 380 -13.36 11.27 7.63
C SER A 380 -14.70 10.91 8.26
N TYR A 381 -14.80 10.97 9.59
CA TYR A 381 -16.08 10.75 10.28
C TYR A 381 -17.15 11.75 9.83
N LEU A 382 -16.83 13.06 9.81
CA LEU A 382 -17.77 14.11 9.45
C LEU A 382 -18.22 14.05 7.98
N LEU A 383 -17.28 13.94 7.04
CA LEU A 383 -17.58 13.91 5.61
C LEU A 383 -18.30 12.64 5.20
N THR A 384 -18.04 11.51 5.86
CA THR A 384 -18.73 10.26 5.56
C THR A 384 -20.19 10.31 5.99
N HIS A 385 -20.49 11.00 7.10
CA HIS A 385 -21.89 11.25 7.48
C HIS A 385 -22.64 12.10 6.44
N TRP A 386 -21.95 12.95 5.67
CA TRP A 386 -22.58 13.84 4.68
C TRP A 386 -22.64 13.23 3.28
N CYS A 387 -21.57 12.56 2.84
CA CYS A 387 -21.38 12.12 1.47
C CYS A 387 -21.17 10.60 1.32
N GLY A 388 -21.42 9.82 2.39
CA GLY A 388 -21.18 8.38 2.40
C GLY A 388 -19.72 8.03 2.12
N SER A 389 -19.49 6.95 1.37
CA SER A 389 -18.16 6.42 1.09
C SER A 389 -17.26 7.38 0.29
N VAL A 390 -17.87 8.27 -0.50
CA VAL A 390 -17.16 9.36 -1.19
C VAL A 390 -16.56 10.35 -0.18
N GLY A 391 -17.20 10.55 0.97
CA GLY A 391 -16.71 11.38 2.06
C GLY A 391 -15.33 10.99 2.57
N PHE A 392 -15.02 9.68 2.62
CA PHE A 392 -13.67 9.19 2.97
C PHE A 392 -12.62 9.59 1.93
N ILE A 393 -12.93 9.45 0.64
CA ILE A 393 -12.01 9.88 -0.43
C ILE A 393 -11.77 11.40 -0.33
N LEU A 394 -12.83 12.18 -0.09
CA LEU A 394 -12.71 13.62 0.07
C LEU A 394 -11.88 14.02 1.30
N ALA A 395 -12.03 13.31 2.43
CA ALA A 395 -11.18 13.52 3.60
C ALA A 395 -9.70 13.24 3.30
N ASN A 396 -9.43 12.17 2.55
CA ASN A 396 -8.09 11.85 2.05
C ASN A 396 -7.56 12.93 1.08
N CYS A 397 -8.40 13.45 0.18
CA CYS A 397 -8.04 14.58 -0.68
C CYS A 397 -7.69 15.83 0.12
N PHE A 398 -8.45 16.16 1.17
CA PHE A 398 -8.17 17.29 2.03
C PHE A 398 -6.83 17.12 2.78
N ASN A 399 -6.59 15.94 3.33
CA ASN A 399 -5.33 15.60 4.00
C ASN A 399 -4.14 15.75 3.04
N MET A 400 -4.24 15.21 1.81
CA MET A 400 -3.21 15.39 0.78
C MET A 400 -3.06 16.86 0.34
N GLY A 401 -4.15 17.62 0.28
CA GLY A 401 -4.11 19.05 -0.03
C GLY A 401 -3.28 19.85 0.97
N ILE A 402 -3.44 19.57 2.28
CA ILE A 402 -2.62 20.21 3.32
C ILE A 402 -1.16 19.80 3.17
N ARG A 403 -0.87 18.51 2.99
CA ARG A 403 0.50 17.99 2.82
C ARG A 403 1.20 18.63 1.62
N ILE A 404 0.53 18.68 0.47
CA ILE A 404 1.03 19.37 -0.73
C ILE A 404 1.30 20.84 -0.40
N THR A 405 0.37 21.53 0.25
CA THR A 405 0.55 22.95 0.61
C THR A 405 1.79 23.17 1.48
N GLN A 406 2.01 22.31 2.49
CA GLN A 406 3.20 22.38 3.35
C GLN A 406 4.49 22.14 2.55
N SER A 407 4.51 21.12 1.68
CA SER A 407 5.66 20.83 0.83
C SER A 407 5.94 21.96 -0.16
N LEU A 408 4.91 22.55 -0.78
CA LEU A 408 5.05 23.70 -1.67
C LEU A 408 5.58 24.94 -0.93
N CYS A 409 5.08 25.21 0.28
CA CYS A 409 5.57 26.28 1.14
C CYS A 409 7.04 26.06 1.55
N PHE A 410 7.47 24.83 1.77
CA PHE A 410 8.89 24.51 2.00
C PHE A 410 9.72 24.77 0.75
N ILE A 411 9.35 24.20 -0.40
CA ILE A 411 10.08 24.34 -1.67
C ILE A 411 10.20 25.83 -2.04
N HIS A 412 9.13 26.60 -1.89
CA HIS A 412 9.15 28.04 -2.18
C HIS A 412 10.17 28.78 -1.30
N ARG A 413 10.18 28.52 0.02
CA ARG A 413 11.13 29.13 0.95
C ARG A 413 12.57 28.70 0.66
N TYR A 414 12.79 27.41 0.38
CA TYR A 414 14.10 26.86 0.08
C TYR A 414 14.75 27.52 -1.15
N TYR A 415 13.96 27.81 -2.20
CA TYR A 415 14.46 28.46 -3.42
C TYR A 415 14.32 29.99 -3.44
N GLN A 416 13.75 30.63 -2.41
CA GLN A 416 13.45 32.06 -2.39
C GLN A 416 14.69 32.95 -2.59
N GLY A 417 15.85 32.53 -2.11
CA GLY A 417 17.14 33.24 -2.27
C GLY A 417 17.91 32.88 -3.55
N SER A 418 17.36 32.04 -4.41
CA SER A 418 18.00 31.53 -5.63
C SER A 418 17.29 32.04 -6.90
N PRO A 419 17.94 32.01 -8.08
CA PRO A 419 17.29 32.38 -9.34
C PRO A 419 16.31 31.29 -9.86
N HIS A 420 16.29 30.10 -9.26
CA HIS A 420 15.52 28.96 -9.76
C HIS A 420 14.09 28.93 -9.20
N ARG A 421 13.12 28.52 -10.03
CA ARG A 421 11.70 28.45 -9.67
C ARG A 421 11.06 27.11 -10.08
N PRO A 422 11.41 26.00 -9.41
CA PRO A 422 10.95 24.66 -9.81
C PRO A 422 9.43 24.49 -9.77
N LEU A 423 8.72 25.27 -8.93
CA LEU A 423 7.26 25.27 -8.87
C LEU A 423 6.58 25.76 -10.16
N ALA A 424 7.33 26.32 -11.11
CA ALA A 424 6.84 26.60 -12.45
C ALA A 424 6.36 25.33 -13.18
N GLY A 425 6.85 24.15 -12.80
CA GLY A 425 6.41 22.86 -13.34
C GLY A 425 4.91 22.59 -13.14
N LEU A 426 4.29 23.20 -12.12
CA LEU A 426 2.86 23.09 -11.84
C LEU A 426 1.99 24.01 -12.71
N ARG A 427 2.59 24.88 -13.54
CA ARG A 427 1.85 25.76 -14.45
C ARG A 427 1.59 25.02 -15.77
N LEU A 428 0.33 24.82 -16.12
CA LEU A 428 -0.06 24.35 -17.45
C LEU A 428 -0.11 25.51 -18.45
N SER A 429 0.22 25.22 -19.71
CA SER A 429 -0.04 26.16 -20.80
C SER A 429 -1.56 26.28 -21.02
N PRO A 430 -2.08 27.46 -21.42
CA PRO A 430 -3.51 27.62 -21.72
C PRO A 430 -4.01 26.67 -22.82
N VAL A 431 -3.14 26.32 -23.77
CA VAL A 431 -3.43 25.34 -24.83
C VAL A 431 -3.70 23.96 -24.24
N LEU A 432 -2.84 23.48 -23.34
CA LEU A 432 -3.04 22.18 -22.68
C LEU A 432 -4.29 22.18 -21.82
N LEU A 433 -4.56 23.26 -21.09
CA LEU A 433 -5.79 23.40 -20.32
C LEU A 433 -7.02 23.28 -21.22
N GLY A 434 -7.01 23.96 -22.38
CA GLY A 434 -8.06 23.90 -23.38
C GLY A 434 -8.24 22.49 -23.96
N VAL A 435 -7.14 21.80 -24.29
CA VAL A 435 -7.20 20.42 -24.81
C VAL A 435 -7.74 19.44 -23.77
N PHE A 436 -7.31 19.55 -22.51
CA PHE A 436 -7.83 18.73 -21.42
C PHE A 436 -9.31 18.99 -21.16
N ALA A 437 -9.75 20.25 -21.19
CA ALA A 437 -11.17 20.60 -21.03
C ALA A 437 -12.02 20.07 -22.20
N LEU A 438 -11.54 20.21 -23.44
CA LEU A 438 -12.21 19.68 -24.62
C LEU A 438 -12.27 18.15 -24.60
N ALA A 439 -11.16 17.48 -24.26
CA ALA A 439 -11.11 16.03 -24.14
C ALA A 439 -12.11 15.55 -23.09
N GLY A 440 -12.15 16.17 -21.90
CA GLY A 440 -13.11 15.85 -20.84
C GLY A 440 -14.56 16.08 -21.25
N GLY A 441 -14.84 17.15 -21.98
CA GLY A 441 -16.17 17.40 -22.54
C GLY A 441 -16.59 16.33 -23.54
N ILE A 442 -15.72 15.99 -24.49
CA ILE A 442 -16.00 14.98 -25.53
C ILE A 442 -16.17 13.59 -24.90
N THR A 443 -15.28 13.18 -23.99
CA THR A 443 -15.38 11.86 -23.35
C THR A 443 -16.58 11.78 -22.40
N GLY A 444 -16.92 12.86 -21.69
CA GLY A 444 -18.13 12.91 -20.86
C GLY A 444 -19.42 12.84 -21.67
N ILE A 445 -19.50 13.55 -22.80
CA ILE A 445 -20.62 13.42 -23.74
C ILE A 445 -20.68 11.98 -24.29
N SER A 446 -19.53 11.43 -24.68
CA SER A 446 -19.43 10.05 -25.19
C SER A 446 -19.91 9.02 -24.17
N GLU A 447 -19.62 9.20 -22.88
CA GLU A 447 -20.12 8.35 -21.81
C GLU A 447 -21.65 8.35 -21.77
N VAL A 448 -22.28 9.53 -21.75
CA VAL A 448 -23.74 9.66 -21.66
C VAL A 448 -24.46 9.02 -22.86
N PHE A 449 -23.92 9.14 -24.07
CA PHE A 449 -24.59 8.66 -25.28
C PHE A 449 -24.26 7.21 -25.65
N LEU A 450 -23.05 6.72 -25.36
CA LEU A 450 -22.54 5.43 -25.84
C LEU A 450 -22.35 4.39 -24.72
N CYS A 451 -22.23 4.79 -23.45
CA CYS A 451 -22.09 3.87 -22.33
C CYS A 451 -23.42 3.76 -21.54
N CYS A 452 -23.81 2.61 -20.98
CA CYS A 452 -23.27 1.27 -21.16
C CYS A 452 -24.35 0.20 -21.43
N GLU A 453 -25.59 0.62 -21.68
CA GLU A 453 -26.74 -0.28 -21.88
C GLU A 453 -26.97 -0.67 -23.34
N GLN A 454 -26.39 0.05 -24.30
CA GLN A 454 -26.57 -0.18 -25.74
C GLN A 454 -25.73 -1.34 -26.31
N GLY A 455 -25.15 -2.19 -25.46
CA GLY A 455 -24.34 -3.35 -25.83
C GLY A 455 -22.87 -3.04 -26.18
N TRP A 456 -22.12 -4.09 -26.53
CA TRP A 456 -20.68 -4.02 -26.82
C TRP A 456 -20.27 -3.08 -27.96
N PRO A 457 -21.02 -2.94 -29.08
CA PRO A 457 -20.65 -2.01 -30.14
C PRO A 457 -20.56 -0.56 -29.67
N ALA A 458 -21.51 -0.11 -28.84
CA ALA A 458 -21.52 1.24 -28.29
C ALA A 458 -20.38 1.43 -27.27
N ARG A 459 -20.09 0.42 -26.44
CA ARG A 459 -18.94 0.42 -25.52
C ARG A 459 -17.61 0.55 -26.26
N LEU A 460 -17.44 -0.18 -27.36
CA LEU A 460 -16.24 -0.09 -28.20
C LEU A 460 -16.13 1.27 -28.88
N ALA A 461 -17.24 1.86 -29.33
CA ALA A 461 -17.26 3.22 -29.87
C ALA A 461 -16.84 4.25 -28.80
N HIS A 462 -17.32 4.11 -27.56
CA HIS A 462 -16.90 4.95 -26.44
C HIS A 462 -15.40 4.84 -26.17
N VAL A 463 -14.84 3.62 -26.19
CA VAL A 463 -13.39 3.38 -26.04
C VAL A 463 -12.61 4.03 -27.19
N ALA A 464 -13.11 3.94 -28.44
CA ALA A 464 -12.47 4.53 -29.60
C ALA A 464 -12.40 6.07 -29.51
N VAL A 465 -13.48 6.72 -29.06
CA VAL A 465 -13.50 8.18 -28.81
C VAL A 465 -12.42 8.56 -27.78
N GLY A 466 -12.30 7.78 -26.71
CA GLY A 466 -11.29 7.98 -25.66
C GLY A 466 -9.88 7.83 -26.18
N ALA A 467 -9.60 6.78 -26.94
CA ALA A 467 -8.29 6.53 -27.54
C ALA A 467 -7.87 7.67 -28.47
N LEU A 468 -8.79 8.20 -29.28
CA LEU A 468 -8.53 9.34 -30.15
C LEU A 468 -8.25 10.62 -29.33
N CYS A 469 -9.09 10.93 -28.33
CA CYS A 469 -8.90 12.10 -27.47
C CYS A 469 -7.59 12.01 -26.67
N LEU A 470 -7.24 10.83 -26.17
CA LEU A 470 -6.00 10.58 -25.47
C LEU A 470 -4.80 10.75 -26.40
N GLY A 471 -4.86 10.23 -27.63
CA GLY A 471 -3.83 10.41 -28.65
C GLY A 471 -3.58 11.88 -28.97
N VAL A 472 -4.64 12.67 -29.15
CA VAL A 472 -4.54 14.13 -29.39
C VAL A 472 -3.97 14.85 -28.16
N THR A 473 -4.39 14.47 -26.97
CA THR A 473 -3.89 15.06 -25.71
C THR A 473 -2.40 14.80 -25.53
N LEU A 474 -1.96 13.54 -25.68
CA LEU A 474 -0.56 13.15 -25.59
C LEU A 474 0.29 13.77 -26.72
N GLY A 475 -0.26 13.86 -27.95
CA GLY A 475 0.38 14.56 -29.06
C GLY A 475 0.57 16.04 -28.77
N THR A 476 -0.42 16.71 -28.18
CA THR A 476 -0.31 18.12 -27.79
C THR A 476 0.71 18.32 -26.68
N VAL A 477 0.74 17.44 -25.67
CA VAL A 477 1.80 17.43 -24.65
C VAL A 477 3.16 17.28 -25.31
N PHE A 478 3.29 16.36 -26.28
CA PHE A 478 4.54 16.15 -27.02
C PHE A 478 4.99 17.38 -27.84
N LEU A 479 4.06 18.21 -28.31
CA LEU A 479 4.42 19.40 -29.08
C LEU A 479 4.68 20.63 -28.21
N THR A 480 3.97 20.76 -27.09
CA THR A 480 4.01 21.95 -26.23
C THR A 480 5.09 21.87 -25.14
N GLU A 481 5.36 20.70 -24.58
CA GLU A 481 6.25 20.51 -23.44
C GLU A 481 7.65 20.03 -23.87
N THR A 482 8.30 20.79 -24.75
CA THR A 482 9.60 20.46 -25.35
C THR A 482 10.71 20.24 -24.31
N LYS A 483 10.72 20.99 -23.21
CA LYS A 483 11.66 20.83 -22.10
C LYS A 483 11.51 19.47 -21.40
N LEU A 484 10.28 19.08 -21.08
CA LEU A 484 9.98 17.80 -20.44
C LEU A 484 10.39 16.63 -21.35
N ILE A 485 10.11 16.75 -22.65
CA ILE A 485 10.44 15.69 -23.62
C ILE A 485 11.94 15.59 -23.82
N HIS A 486 12.65 16.72 -23.87
CA HIS A 486 14.10 16.71 -23.92
C HIS A 486 14.69 16.01 -22.69
N PHE A 487 14.16 16.31 -21.49
CA PHE A 487 14.51 15.61 -20.26
C PHE A 487 14.23 14.11 -20.35
N LEU A 488 13.02 13.69 -20.73
CA LEU A 488 12.67 12.28 -20.89
C LEU A 488 13.55 11.57 -21.93
N ARG A 489 13.86 12.22 -23.05
CA ARG A 489 14.67 11.65 -24.14
C ARG A 489 16.14 11.51 -23.75
N THR A 490 16.70 12.46 -23.01
CA THR A 490 18.06 12.32 -22.47
C THR A 490 18.12 11.19 -21.44
N GLN A 491 17.10 10.99 -20.62
CA GLN A 491 17.10 9.92 -19.62
C GLN A 491 16.79 8.52 -20.19
N LEU A 492 15.77 8.39 -21.04
CA LEU A 492 15.38 7.11 -21.66
C LEU A 492 16.33 6.69 -22.80
N GLY A 493 16.92 7.67 -23.51
CA GLY A 493 17.85 7.42 -24.61
C GLY A 493 19.21 6.87 -24.17
N VAL A 494 19.69 7.25 -22.99
CA VAL A 494 20.94 6.72 -22.41
C VAL A 494 20.78 5.24 -22.01
N SER A 495 19.57 4.80 -21.65
CA SER A 495 19.29 3.38 -21.39
C SER A 495 19.46 2.49 -22.63
N ARG A 496 19.10 2.98 -23.84
CA ARG A 496 19.23 2.20 -25.09
C ARG A 496 20.64 2.19 -25.67
N LEU A 497 21.48 3.17 -25.32
CA LEU A 497 22.89 3.21 -25.75
C LEU A 497 23.78 2.35 -24.84
N ALA A 498 23.44 2.19 -23.56
CA ALA A 498 24.13 1.26 -22.67
C ALA A 498 23.90 -0.22 -23.07
N ASP A 499 22.70 -0.58 -23.53
CA ASP A 499 22.39 -1.95 -24.02
C ASP A 499 22.98 -2.29 -25.39
N LYS A 500 23.55 -1.31 -26.11
CA LYS A 500 24.26 -1.54 -27.38
C LYS A 500 25.78 -1.59 -27.24
N MET A 501 26.31 -1.44 -26.02
CA MET A 501 27.75 -1.48 -25.72
C MET A 501 28.12 -2.56 -24.69
N THR A 502 27.31 -3.61 -24.57
CA THR A 502 27.66 -4.84 -23.83
C THR A 502 27.53 -6.05 -24.74
#